data_AF-A0A0F6AB36-F1
#
_entry.id   AF-A0A0F6AB36-F1
#
_cell.length_a   1.000
_cell.length_b   1.000
_cell.length_c   1.000
_cell.angle_alpha   90.00
_cell.angle_beta   90.00
_cell.angle_gamma   90.00
#
_symmetry.space_group_name_H-M   'P 1'
#
loop_
_entity.id
_entity.type
_entity.pdbx_description
1 polymer ?
#
loop_
_entity_poly.entity_id
_entity_poly.type
_entity_poly.pdbx_seq_one_letter_code
_entity_poly.pdbx_strand_id
1 'polypeptide(L)'
;MAFELAPELQRDCIELAQWPLSKVLLMNDSQYPWFILVPQVDGAREIIDLTEQQQQQFWLESKQLSELLIGVFSPDKLNVAALGNMVPQLHVHHIARFISDVAWPKPVWGLHPTVPYTHEQLVELKKALAL
;
A
#
# COMPACT_ATOMS: atom_id res chain seq x y z
N MET A 1 -21.82 3.68 -8.55
CA MET A 1 -21.85 4.99 -7.86
C MET A 1 -20.50 5.65 -8.10
N ALA A 2 -20.20 6.83 -7.53
CA ALA A 2 -18.82 7.31 -7.54
C ALA A 2 -17.99 6.39 -6.60
N PHE A 3 -16.72 6.15 -6.93
CA PHE A 3 -15.83 5.39 -6.06
C PHE A 3 -15.64 6.11 -4.71
N GLU A 4 -15.75 5.38 -3.61
CA GLU A 4 -15.48 5.86 -2.25
C GLU A 4 -14.48 4.93 -1.55
N LEU A 5 -13.46 5.50 -0.90
CA LEU A 5 -12.48 4.72 -0.14
C LEU A 5 -13.13 4.15 1.13
N ALA A 6 -12.85 2.89 1.47
CA ALA A 6 -13.40 2.26 2.67
C ALA A 6 -13.04 3.04 3.95
N PRO A 7 -13.97 3.19 4.93
CA PRO A 7 -13.74 4.00 6.14
C PRO A 7 -12.51 3.56 6.95
N GLU A 8 -12.22 2.26 7.00
CA GLU A 8 -11.05 1.72 7.68
C GLU A 8 -9.76 2.19 6.99
N LEU A 9 -9.71 2.17 5.65
CA LEU A 9 -8.56 2.67 4.90
C LEU A 9 -8.42 4.19 5.03
N GLN A 10 -9.53 4.94 5.07
CA GLN A 10 -9.51 6.38 5.35
C GLN A 10 -8.96 6.71 6.74
N ARG A 11 -9.29 5.89 7.75
CA ARG A 11 -8.84 6.07 9.13
C ARG A 11 -7.38 5.69 9.33
N ASP A 12 -6.99 4.55 8.78
CA ASP A 12 -5.72 3.89 9.11
C ASP A 12 -4.58 4.29 8.17
N CYS A 13 -4.89 4.94 7.03
CA CYS A 13 -3.91 5.30 6.02
C CYS A 13 -3.83 6.81 5.76
N ILE A 14 -2.72 7.21 5.14
CA ILE A 14 -2.46 8.55 4.63
C ILE A 14 -2.46 8.48 3.11
N GLU A 15 -3.33 9.25 2.45
CA GLU A 15 -3.32 9.34 0.99
C GLU A 15 -2.11 10.15 0.50
N LEU A 16 -1.32 9.56 -0.40
CA LEU A 16 -0.11 10.18 -0.94
C LEU A 16 -0.30 10.69 -2.37
N ALA A 17 -0.95 9.89 -3.23
CA ALA A 17 -1.13 10.22 -4.62
C ALA A 17 -2.36 9.51 -5.21
N GLN A 18 -2.78 9.99 -6.38
CA GLN A 18 -3.78 9.35 -7.21
C GLN A 18 -3.15 9.00 -8.56
N TRP A 19 -3.13 7.72 -8.89
CA TRP A 19 -2.63 7.17 -10.15
C TRP A 19 -3.79 6.86 -11.11
N PRO A 20 -3.52 6.51 -12.38
CA PRO A 20 -4.57 6.31 -13.39
C PRO A 20 -5.69 5.37 -12.96
N LEU A 21 -5.36 4.26 -12.29
CA LEU A 21 -6.34 3.33 -11.72
C LEU A 21 -6.42 3.45 -10.20
N SER A 22 -5.29 3.48 -9.50
CA SER A 22 -5.29 3.31 -8.04
C SER A 22 -5.08 4.61 -7.26
N LYS A 23 -5.67 4.70 -6.07
CA LYS A 23 -5.13 5.56 -5.01
C LYS A 23 -3.87 4.91 -4.44
N VAL A 24 -2.85 5.72 -4.15
CA VAL A 24 -1.62 5.32 -3.44
C VAL A 24 -1.72 5.79 -2.01
N LEU A 25 -1.85 4.84 -1.10
CA LEU A 25 -1.94 5.08 0.33
C LEU A 25 -0.68 4.62 1.04
N LEU A 26 -0.35 5.29 2.13
CA LEU A 26 0.64 4.86 3.12
C LEU A 26 -0.11 4.36 4.36
N MET A 27 0.11 3.11 4.76
CA MET A 27 -0.37 2.64 6.06
C MET A 27 0.29 3.48 7.15
N ASN A 28 -0.49 3.99 8.10
CA ASN A 28 0.05 4.84 9.18
C ASN A 28 0.74 4.02 10.28
N ASP A 29 1.70 3.20 9.87
CA ASP A 29 2.56 2.38 10.72
C ASP A 29 4.01 2.53 10.26
N SER A 30 4.76 3.40 10.95
CA SER A 30 6.14 3.76 10.66
C SER A 30 7.16 2.65 10.92
N GLN A 31 6.73 1.51 11.47
CA GLN A 31 7.59 0.35 11.71
C GLN A 31 8.05 -0.31 10.40
N TYR A 32 7.33 -0.11 9.30
CA TYR A 32 7.68 -0.66 7.98
C TYR A 32 7.29 0.36 6.89
N PRO A 33 8.06 0.51 5.81
CA PRO A 33 7.58 1.22 4.63
C PRO A 33 6.47 0.39 3.96
N TRP A 34 5.21 0.73 4.28
CA TRP A 34 4.02 -0.04 3.92
C TRP A 34 3.04 0.80 3.12
N PHE A 35 2.96 0.51 1.83
CA PHE A 35 2.10 1.18 0.87
C PHE A 35 0.94 0.28 0.45
N ILE A 36 -0.15 0.89 0.01
CA ILE A 36 -1.36 0.20 -0.41
C ILE A 36 -1.87 0.85 -1.69
N LEU A 37 -2.07 0.02 -2.72
CA LEU A 37 -2.79 0.43 -3.92
C LEU A 37 -4.26 0.06 -3.77
N VAL A 38 -5.15 1.02 -4.01
CA VAL A 38 -6.60 0.81 -4.01
C VAL A 38 -7.15 1.18 -5.39
N PRO A 39 -7.41 0.21 -6.28
CA PRO A 39 -8.05 0.46 -7.57
C PRO A 39 -9.37 1.20 -7.38
N GLN A 40 -9.56 2.30 -8.11
CA GLN A 40 -10.74 3.15 -8.01
C GLN A 40 -11.93 2.58 -8.79
N VAL A 41 -12.30 1.34 -8.48
CA VAL A 41 -13.39 0.58 -9.13
C VAL A 41 -14.43 0.22 -8.07
N ASP A 42 -15.62 0.79 -8.23
CA ASP A 42 -16.75 0.58 -7.31
C ASP A 42 -17.11 -0.92 -7.22
N GLY A 43 -17.23 -1.43 -5.99
CA GLY A 43 -17.60 -2.82 -5.72
C GLY A 43 -16.52 -3.88 -5.97
N ALA A 44 -15.31 -3.53 -6.45
CA ALA A 44 -14.23 -4.49 -6.63
C ALA A 44 -13.74 -5.03 -5.28
N ARG A 45 -13.65 -6.36 -5.15
CA ARG A 45 -13.18 -7.06 -3.95
C ARG A 45 -11.92 -7.85 -4.23
N GLU A 46 -11.87 -8.48 -5.40
CA GLU A 46 -10.77 -9.28 -5.88
C GLU A 46 -10.14 -8.65 -7.14
N ILE A 47 -8.87 -8.95 -7.42
CA ILE A 47 -8.20 -8.51 -8.66
C ILE A 47 -8.97 -9.00 -9.89
N ILE A 48 -9.60 -10.17 -9.81
CA ILE A 48 -10.40 -10.76 -10.89
C ILE A 48 -11.75 -10.05 -11.13
N ASP A 49 -12.17 -9.15 -10.24
CA ASP A 49 -13.35 -8.30 -10.45
C ASP A 49 -13.04 -7.12 -11.38
N LEU A 50 -11.75 -6.81 -11.57
CA LEU A 50 -11.30 -5.80 -12.52
C LEU A 50 -11.39 -6.33 -13.96
N THR A 51 -11.66 -5.44 -14.91
CA THR A 51 -11.57 -5.78 -16.35
C THR A 51 -10.13 -6.14 -16.72
N GLU A 52 -9.92 -6.85 -17.84
CA GLU A 52 -8.56 -7.22 -18.29
C GLU A 52 -7.64 -6.00 -18.43
N GLN A 53 -8.16 -4.90 -19.00
CA GLN A 53 -7.41 -3.64 -19.12
C GLN A 53 -7.06 -3.05 -17.75
N GLN A 54 -7.98 -3.09 -16.79
CA GLN A 54 -7.74 -2.63 -15.43
C GLN A 54 -6.72 -3.52 -14.70
N GLN A 55 -6.77 -4.84 -14.88
CA GLN A 55 -5.76 -5.75 -14.32
C GLN A 55 -4.38 -5.45 -14.88
N GLN A 56 -4.26 -5.21 -16.19
CA GLN A 56 -2.99 -4.81 -16.81
C GLN A 56 -2.48 -3.49 -16.22
N GLN A 57 -3.34 -2.48 -16.12
CA GLN A 57 -2.99 -1.19 -15.53
C GLN A 57 -2.59 -1.34 -14.04
N PHE A 58 -3.32 -2.15 -13.28
CA PHE A 58 -3.00 -2.46 -11.89
C PHE A 58 -1.60 -3.08 -11.77
N TRP A 59 -1.23 -4.03 -12.63
CA TRP A 59 0.10 -4.64 -12.58
C TRP A 59 1.21 -3.67 -12.98
N LEU A 60 0.95 -2.72 -13.90
CA LEU A 60 1.89 -1.64 -14.21
C LEU A 60 2.13 -0.73 -12.99
N GLU A 61 1.07 -0.36 -12.28
CA GLU A 61 1.13 0.45 -11.06
C GLU A 61 1.82 -0.31 -9.91
N SER A 62 1.46 -1.58 -9.69
CA SER A 62 2.08 -2.45 -8.69
C SER A 62 3.58 -2.61 -8.94
N LYS A 63 3.98 -2.78 -10.20
CA LYS A 63 5.38 -2.80 -10.61
C LYS A 63 6.06 -1.45 -10.29
N GLN A 64 5.48 -0.34 -10.74
CA GLN A 64 6.03 1.00 -10.51
C GLN A 64 6.24 1.30 -9.02
N LEU A 65 5.26 0.98 -8.18
CA LEU A 65 5.38 1.14 -6.73
C LEU A 65 6.47 0.25 -6.17
N SER A 66 6.53 -1.02 -6.58
CA SER A 66 7.56 -1.96 -6.13
C SER A 66 8.98 -1.48 -6.47
N GLU A 67 9.19 -0.99 -7.70
CA GLU A 67 10.48 -0.43 -8.14
C GLU A 67 10.84 0.84 -7.36
N LEU A 68 9.85 1.72 -7.09
CA LEU A 68 10.04 2.89 -6.23
C LEU A 68 10.47 2.49 -4.81
N LEU A 69 9.80 1.51 -4.20
CA LEU A 69 10.14 1.04 -2.85
C LEU A 69 11.55 0.45 -2.81
N ILE A 70 11.96 -0.29 -3.85
CA ILE A 70 13.33 -0.78 -3.97
C ILE A 70 14.33 0.36 -4.05
N GLY A 71 14.08 1.35 -4.91
CA GLY A 71 14.98 2.49 -5.12
C GLY A 71 15.13 3.39 -3.90
N VAL A 72 14.04 3.61 -3.15
CA VAL A 72 14.02 4.53 -2.00
C VAL A 72 14.52 3.85 -0.72
N PHE A 73 14.11 2.61 -0.47
CA PHE A 73 14.34 1.95 0.82
C PHE A 73 15.42 0.87 0.80
N SER A 74 15.84 0.40 -0.38
CA SER A 74 16.79 -0.73 -0.52
C SER A 74 16.47 -1.93 0.38
N PRO A 75 15.22 -2.46 0.37
CA PRO A 75 14.82 -3.54 1.26
C PRO A 75 15.49 -4.87 0.89
N ASP A 76 15.63 -5.75 1.88
CA ASP A 76 16.06 -7.14 1.66
C ASP A 76 15.00 -7.93 0.86
N LYS A 77 13.72 -7.60 1.03
CA LYS A 77 12.60 -8.26 0.34
C LYS A 77 11.38 -7.36 0.20
N LEU A 78 10.61 -7.56 -0.87
CA LEU A 78 9.23 -7.04 -0.96
C LEU A 78 8.20 -8.10 -0.56
N ASN A 79 7.16 -7.69 0.15
CA ASN A 79 5.92 -8.46 0.31
C ASN A 79 4.79 -7.74 -0.43
N VAL A 80 4.11 -8.45 -1.33
CA VAL A 80 2.96 -7.96 -2.09
C VAL A 80 1.80 -8.91 -1.86
N ALA A 81 0.64 -8.40 -1.42
CA ALA A 81 -0.51 -9.25 -1.11
C ALA A 81 -1.84 -8.49 -1.22
N ALA A 82 -2.82 -9.14 -1.84
CA ALA A 82 -4.23 -8.83 -1.68
C ALA A 82 -4.82 -9.83 -0.66
N LEU A 83 -5.39 -9.34 0.44
CA LEU A 83 -5.94 -10.20 1.50
C LEU A 83 -7.44 -9.96 1.69
N GLY A 84 -7.86 -8.76 2.11
CA GLY A 84 -9.26 -8.35 2.10
C GLY A 84 -10.21 -9.02 3.11
N ASN A 85 -9.72 -9.84 4.05
CA ASN A 85 -10.57 -10.58 4.99
C ASN A 85 -11.51 -9.69 5.85
N MET A 86 -11.01 -8.52 6.29
CA MET A 86 -11.75 -7.60 7.16
C MET A 86 -12.31 -6.39 6.41
N VAL A 87 -11.58 -5.90 5.41
CA VAL A 87 -11.99 -4.77 4.56
C VAL A 87 -12.20 -5.31 3.15
N PRO A 88 -13.47 -5.49 2.70
CA PRO A 88 -13.74 -6.17 1.44
C PRO A 88 -13.35 -5.40 0.18
N GLN A 89 -13.19 -4.07 0.26
CA GLN A 89 -12.79 -3.27 -0.89
C GLN A 89 -11.37 -3.69 -1.33
N LEU A 90 -11.19 -3.96 -2.62
CA LEU A 90 -9.91 -4.39 -3.17
C LEU A 90 -8.80 -3.39 -2.82
N HIS A 91 -7.79 -3.89 -2.13
CA HIS A 91 -6.57 -3.16 -1.83
C HIS A 91 -5.39 -4.13 -1.81
N VAL A 92 -4.24 -3.68 -2.31
CA VAL A 92 -3.04 -4.51 -2.42
C VAL A 92 -1.87 -3.86 -1.71
N HIS A 93 -1.37 -4.57 -0.70
CA HIS A 93 -0.25 -4.13 0.12
C HIS A 93 1.07 -4.32 -0.62
N HIS A 94 1.97 -3.35 -0.48
CA HIS A 94 3.34 -3.35 -0.96
C HIS A 94 4.24 -2.92 0.19
N ILE A 95 5.02 -3.86 0.74
CA ILE A 95 5.77 -3.66 1.98
C ILE A 95 7.25 -3.91 1.71
N ALA A 96 8.08 -2.93 2.04
CA ALA A 96 9.53 -3.06 2.10
C ALA A 96 9.92 -3.78 3.41
N ARG A 97 10.57 -4.94 3.31
CA ARG A 97 10.96 -5.80 4.43
C ARG A 97 12.47 -5.84 4.62
N PHE A 98 12.89 -5.96 5.87
CA PHE A 98 14.29 -6.01 6.26
C PHE A 98 14.50 -7.18 7.22
N ILE A 99 15.67 -7.83 7.17
CA ILE A 99 16.03 -8.89 8.12
C ILE A 99 16.01 -8.37 9.57
N SER A 100 16.24 -7.07 9.75
CA SER A 100 16.19 -6.36 11.02
C SER A 100 14.81 -5.83 11.41
N ASP A 101 13.78 -5.95 10.55
CA ASP A 101 12.45 -5.44 10.88
C ASP A 101 11.80 -6.22 12.02
N VAL A 102 10.95 -5.55 12.79
CA VAL A 102 10.38 -6.09 14.04
C VAL A 102 9.49 -7.32 13.83
N ALA A 103 9.13 -7.65 12.59
CA ALA A 103 8.33 -8.81 12.24
C ALA A 103 9.13 -9.93 11.57
N TRP A 104 10.38 -9.72 11.14
CA TRP A 104 11.11 -10.71 10.33
C TRP A 104 11.32 -12.04 11.09
N PRO A 105 11.13 -13.22 10.44
CA PRO A 105 10.67 -13.45 9.05
C PRO A 105 9.14 -13.63 8.92
N LYS A 106 8.37 -13.30 9.95
CA LYS A 106 6.90 -13.42 9.96
C LYS A 106 6.24 -12.34 9.08
N PRO A 107 4.98 -12.56 8.66
CA PRO A 107 4.16 -11.50 8.08
C PRO A 107 3.92 -10.35 9.06
N VAL A 108 3.74 -9.13 8.55
CA VAL A 108 3.54 -7.93 9.39
C VAL A 108 2.11 -7.83 9.96
N TRP A 109 1.12 -8.42 9.29
CA TRP A 109 -0.30 -8.23 9.60
C TRP A 109 -0.66 -8.73 11.00
N GLY A 110 -1.03 -7.80 11.89
CA GLY A 110 -1.54 -8.10 13.23
C GLY A 110 -0.48 -8.58 14.23
N LEU A 111 0.81 -8.48 13.91
CA LEU A 111 1.86 -8.99 14.78
C LEU A 111 2.20 -8.02 15.93
N HIS A 112 2.24 -6.72 15.64
CA HIS A 112 2.55 -5.65 16.60
C HIS A 112 1.52 -4.51 16.48
N PRO A 113 1.28 -3.74 17.55
CA PRO A 113 0.51 -2.50 17.47
C PRO A 113 1.13 -1.52 16.48
N THR A 114 0.31 -0.74 15.79
CA THR A 114 0.79 0.27 14.83
C THR A 114 1.45 1.44 15.55
N VAL A 115 2.51 2.01 14.93
CA VAL A 115 3.17 3.22 15.41
C VAL A 115 3.02 4.33 14.36
N PRO A 116 2.18 5.35 14.59
CA PRO A 116 1.94 6.41 13.61
C PRO A 116 3.21 7.13 13.19
N TYR A 117 3.24 7.59 11.94
CA TYR A 117 4.31 8.49 11.48
C TYR A 117 4.20 9.86 12.16
N THR A 118 5.35 10.44 12.52
CA THR A 118 5.44 11.85 12.91
C THR A 118 5.34 12.74 11.67
N HIS A 119 5.02 14.03 11.88
CA HIS A 119 4.99 15.00 10.79
C HIS A 119 6.33 15.09 10.05
N GLU A 120 7.45 15.09 10.80
CA GLU A 120 8.80 15.16 10.24
C GLU A 120 9.12 13.93 9.38
N GLN A 121 8.77 12.73 9.85
CA GLN A 121 8.94 11.51 9.06
C GLN A 121 8.14 11.55 7.77
N LEU A 122 6.89 12.06 7.81
CA LEU A 122 6.06 12.20 6.61
C LEU A 122 6.64 13.21 5.62
N VAL A 123 7.20 14.32 6.10
CA VAL A 123 7.85 15.33 5.24
C VAL A 123 9.06 14.73 4.53
N GLU A 124 9.93 14.05 5.26
CA GLU A 124 11.13 13.42 4.66
C GLU A 124 10.76 12.28 3.71
N LEU A 125 9.76 11.48 4.07
CA LEU A 125 9.26 10.42 3.21
C LEU A 125 8.71 10.96 1.90
N LYS A 126 7.86 12.00 1.93
CA LYS A 126 7.30 12.61 0.72
C LYS A 126 8.40 13.17 -0.19
N LYS A 127 9.43 13.81 0.37
CA LYS A 127 10.61 14.26 -0.39
C LYS A 127 11.32 13.09 -1.08
N ALA A 128 11.55 11.99 -0.36
CA ALA A 128 12.25 10.82 -0.88
C ALA A 128 11.48 10.09 -2.00
N LEU A 129 10.14 10.07 -1.92
CA LEU A 129 9.30 9.41 -2.92
C LEU A 129 9.16 10.21 -4.22
N ALA A 130 9.48 11.51 -4.21
CA ALA A 130 9.24 12.44 -5.33
C ALA A 130 7.79 12.39 -5.86
N LEU A 131 6.83 12.15 -4.96
CA LEU A 131 5.39 12.13 -5.20
C LEU A 131 4.76 13.51 -4.92
#